data_AF-A0A0L1I4M8-F1
#
_entry.id   AF-A0A0L1I4M8-F1
#
_cell.length_a   1.000
_cell.length_b   1.000
_cell.length_c   1.000
_cell.angle_alpha   90.00
_cell.angle_beta   90.00
_cell.angle_gamma   90.00
#
_symmetry.space_group_name_H-M   'P 1'
#
loop_
_entity.id
_entity.type
_entity.pdbx_description
1 polymer ?
#
loop_
_entity_poly.entity_id
_entity_poly.type
_entity_poly.pdbx_seq_one_letter_code
_entity_poly.pdbx_strand_id
1 'polypeptide(L)'
;MILSLIGRISVIVEKVRKTKVRLQNARNKKQLLFCHIKENENKVHIRTNKISDIIQGTDKSKDAYSVDGERNLKAIFQQIRDQRTQNGDTSYNDSTDTMDGLGQVRSDWWGKNKNKIWEAFHCGTRDKPT
;
A
#
# COMPACT_ATOMS: atom_id res chain seq x y z
N MET A 1 51.11 7.70 20.00
CA MET A 1 50.11 6.61 20.00
C MET A 1 48.71 7.05 19.52
N ILE A 2 48.22 8.24 19.87
CA ILE A 2 46.83 8.71 19.57
C ILE A 2 46.55 8.88 18.05
N LEU A 3 47.53 9.33 17.26
CA LEU A 3 47.37 9.52 15.80
C LEU A 3 47.09 8.21 15.03
N SER A 4 47.58 7.07 15.53
CA SER A 4 47.31 5.75 14.92
C SER A 4 45.86 5.32 15.11
N LEU A 5 45.24 5.71 16.22
CA LEU A 5 43.85 5.38 16.54
C LEU A 5 42.86 6.18 15.68
N ILE A 6 43.13 7.48 15.50
CA ILE A 6 42.30 8.37 14.66
C ILE A 6 42.28 7.90 13.21
N GLY A 7 43.43 7.51 12.66
CA GLY A 7 43.50 6.96 11.29
C GLY A 7 42.68 5.69 11.11
N ARG A 8 42.70 4.79 12.10
CA ARG A 8 41.90 3.56 12.10
C ARG A 8 40.40 3.85 12.18
N ILE A 9 40.00 4.82 13.00
CA ILE A 9 38.61 5.26 13.13
C ILE A 9 38.12 5.87 11.80
N SER A 10 38.91 6.72 11.14
CA SER A 10 38.54 7.32 9.85
C SER A 10 38.30 6.27 8.74
N VAL A 11 39.13 5.23 8.69
CA VAL A 11 38.94 4.11 7.73
C VAL A 11 37.66 3.33 8.02
N ILE A 12 37.34 3.11 9.31
CA ILE A 12 36.11 2.42 9.72
C ILE A 12 34.89 3.28 9.35
N VAL A 13 34.91 4.58 9.63
CA VAL A 13 33.83 5.51 9.28
C VAL A 13 33.59 5.52 7.77
N GLU A 14 34.64 5.55 6.96
CA GLU A 14 34.52 5.52 5.50
C GLU A 14 33.96 4.19 4.98
N LYS A 15 34.35 3.06 5.58
CA LYS A 15 33.78 1.74 5.26
C LYS A 15 32.29 1.68 5.62
N VAL A 16 31.91 2.19 6.79
CA VAL A 16 30.49 2.25 7.23
C VAL A 16 29.68 3.12 6.27
N ARG A 17 30.20 4.30 5.89
CA ARG A 17 29.57 5.20 4.90
C ARG A 17 29.36 4.49 3.57
N LYS A 18 30.39 3.85 3.02
CA LYS A 18 30.31 3.09 1.75
C LYS A 18 29.33 1.93 1.84
N THR A 19 29.28 1.22 2.95
CA THR A 19 28.32 0.11 3.17
C THR A 19 26.89 0.63 3.22
N LYS A 20 26.62 1.74 3.91
CA LYS A 20 25.29 2.36 3.95
C LYS A 20 24.81 2.77 2.55
N VAL A 21 25.68 3.39 1.75
CA VAL A 21 25.38 3.75 0.35
C VAL A 21 25.09 2.51 -0.50
N ARG A 22 25.88 1.45 -0.35
CA ARG A 22 25.65 0.17 -1.07
C ARG A 22 24.33 -0.48 -0.68
N LEU A 23 23.98 -0.48 0.61
CA LEU A 23 22.70 -1.01 1.11
C LEU A 23 21.52 -0.21 0.57
N GLN A 24 21.62 1.12 0.53
CA GLN A 24 20.59 1.97 -0.06
C GLN A 24 20.44 1.70 -1.56
N ASN A 25 21.54 1.62 -2.30
CA ASN A 25 21.52 1.31 -3.73
C ASN A 25 20.98 -0.10 -4.02
N ALA A 26 21.28 -1.09 -3.18
CA ALA A 26 20.73 -2.44 -3.31
C ALA A 26 19.21 -2.48 -3.02
N ARG A 27 18.74 -1.72 -2.01
CA ARG A 27 17.32 -1.56 -1.71
C ARG A 27 16.58 -0.88 -2.86
N ASN A 28 17.14 0.21 -3.39
CA ASN A 28 16.59 0.92 -4.55
C ASN A 28 16.60 0.03 -5.80
N LYS A 29 17.65 -0.76 -6.06
CA LYS A 29 17.73 -1.69 -7.19
C LYS A 29 16.72 -2.85 -7.05
N LYS A 30 16.52 -3.39 -5.85
CA LYS A 30 15.52 -4.43 -5.58
C LYS A 30 14.10 -3.88 -5.78
N GLN A 31 13.85 -2.65 -5.34
CA GLN A 31 12.60 -1.94 -5.60
C GLN A 31 12.42 -1.70 -7.11
N LEU A 32 13.45 -1.22 -7.81
CA LEU A 32 13.45 -1.00 -9.26
C LEU A 32 13.22 -2.29 -10.07
N LEU A 33 13.72 -3.43 -9.58
CA LEU A 33 13.51 -4.74 -10.22
C LEU A 33 12.05 -5.20 -10.07
N PHE A 34 11.41 -4.93 -8.92
CA PHE A 34 9.97 -5.12 -8.73
C PHE A 34 9.15 -4.17 -9.62
N CYS A 35 9.71 -2.99 -9.92
CA CYS A 35 9.16 -1.96 -10.79
C CYS A 35 9.41 -2.15 -12.29
N HIS A 36 10.27 -3.08 -12.69
CA HIS A 36 10.69 -3.20 -14.10
C HIS A 36 9.64 -3.85 -15.01
N ILE A 37 8.49 -4.26 -14.46
CA ILE A 37 7.33 -4.61 -15.26
C ILE A 37 6.70 -3.29 -15.75
N LYS A 38 7.24 -2.74 -16.84
CA LYS A 38 6.67 -1.62 -17.60
C LYS A 38 5.32 -2.07 -18.16
N GLU A 39 4.25 -1.91 -17.39
CA GLU A 39 2.90 -2.15 -17.86
C GLU A 39 2.34 -0.85 -18.45
N ASN A 40 1.68 -0.94 -19.60
CA ASN A 40 1.03 0.20 -20.24
C ASN A 40 -0.08 0.75 -19.33
N GLU A 41 -0.33 2.06 -19.39
CA GLU A 41 -1.34 2.73 -18.57
C GLU A 41 -2.71 2.05 -18.65
N ASN A 42 -3.11 1.52 -19.81
CA ASN A 42 -4.36 0.75 -19.95
C ASN A 42 -4.35 -0.55 -19.12
N LYS A 43 -3.23 -1.28 -19.01
CA LYS A 43 -3.15 -2.48 -18.15
C LYS A 43 -3.18 -2.11 -16.67
N VAL A 44 -2.52 -1.02 -16.29
CA VAL A 44 -2.54 -0.57 -14.89
C VAL A 44 -3.94 -0.10 -14.50
N HIS A 45 -4.61 0.65 -15.39
CA HIS A 45 -6.00 1.07 -15.20
C HIS A 45 -6.97 -0.12 -15.07
N ILE A 46 -6.85 -1.12 -15.94
CA ILE A 46 -7.67 -2.36 -15.86
C ILE A 46 -7.45 -3.08 -14.52
N ARG A 47 -6.21 -3.13 -14.02
CA ARG A 47 -5.90 -3.76 -12.73
C ARG A 47 -6.46 -2.98 -11.55
N THR A 48 -6.36 -1.66 -11.58
CA THR A 48 -6.91 -0.83 -10.50
C THR A 48 -8.43 -0.85 -10.46
N ASN A 49 -9.09 -1.03 -11.61
CA ASN A 49 -10.54 -1.24 -11.66
C ASN A 49 -10.92 -2.58 -11.01
N LYS A 50 -10.19 -3.67 -11.29
CA LYS A 50 -10.42 -4.95 -10.60
C LYS A 50 -10.25 -4.85 -9.08
N ILE A 51 -9.23 -4.13 -8.62
CA ILE A 51 -9.00 -3.95 -7.17
C ILE A 51 -10.11 -3.10 -6.56
N SER A 52 -10.51 -2.04 -7.26
CA SER A 52 -11.66 -1.22 -6.87
C SER A 52 -12.91 -2.09 -6.70
N ASP A 53 -13.15 -3.00 -7.64
CA ASP A 53 -14.33 -3.87 -7.59
C ASP A 53 -14.30 -4.83 -6.40
N ILE A 54 -13.14 -5.41 -6.10
CA ILE A 54 -12.96 -6.28 -4.93
C ILE A 54 -13.16 -5.51 -3.62
N ILE A 55 -12.52 -4.34 -3.47
CA ILE A 55 -12.60 -3.54 -2.23
C ILE A 55 -14.02 -3.03 -1.99
N GLN A 56 -14.71 -2.60 -3.06
CA GLN A 56 -16.07 -2.07 -2.97
C GLN A 56 -17.15 -3.17 -2.93
N GLY A 57 -16.78 -4.45 -3.11
CA GLY A 57 -17.71 -5.57 -3.11
C GLY A 57 -18.57 -5.67 -4.38
N THR A 58 -18.13 -5.04 -5.49
CA THR A 58 -18.79 -5.12 -6.80
C THR A 58 -18.19 -6.21 -7.70
N ASP A 59 -17.08 -6.83 -7.29
CA ASP A 59 -16.50 -7.99 -7.97
C ASP A 59 -17.51 -9.15 -7.98
N LYS A 60 -17.70 -9.74 -9.16
CA LYS A 60 -18.69 -10.81 -9.39
C LYS A 60 -18.07 -12.20 -9.42
N SER A 61 -16.79 -12.34 -9.08
CA SER A 61 -16.13 -13.65 -9.10
C SER A 61 -16.72 -14.57 -8.03
N LYS A 62 -16.81 -15.86 -8.36
CA LYS A 62 -17.44 -16.89 -7.51
C LYS A 62 -16.52 -18.05 -7.20
N ASP A 63 -15.23 -17.94 -7.55
CA ASP A 63 -14.26 -18.94 -7.16
C ASP A 63 -14.02 -18.90 -5.64
N ALA A 64 -13.55 -20.01 -5.07
CA ALA A 64 -13.40 -20.17 -3.63
C ALA A 64 -12.49 -19.09 -3.01
N TYR A 65 -11.43 -18.67 -3.71
CA TYR A 65 -10.53 -17.64 -3.21
C TYR A 65 -11.21 -16.27 -3.14
N SER A 66 -12.02 -15.93 -4.15
CA SER A 66 -12.78 -14.68 -4.17
C SER A 66 -13.85 -14.65 -3.07
N VAL A 67 -14.54 -15.76 -2.83
CA VAL A 67 -15.53 -15.87 -1.74
C VAL A 67 -14.88 -15.71 -0.37
N ASP A 68 -13.75 -16.36 -0.13
CA ASP A 68 -13.00 -16.26 1.12
C ASP A 68 -12.41 -14.85 1.31
N GLY A 69 -11.90 -14.25 0.23
CA GLY A 69 -11.41 -12.88 0.21
C GLY A 69 -12.50 -11.88 0.58
N GLU A 70 -13.66 -11.96 -0.06
CA GLU A 70 -14.80 -11.07 0.23
C GLU A 70 -15.31 -11.24 1.66
N ARG A 71 -15.36 -12.48 2.18
CA ARG A 71 -15.72 -12.74 3.58
C ARG A 71 -14.78 -12.03 4.55
N ASN A 72 -13.47 -12.09 4.31
CA ASN A 72 -12.47 -11.43 5.14
C ASN A 72 -12.56 -9.90 5.02
N LEU A 73 -12.75 -9.37 3.81
CA LEU A 73 -12.93 -7.92 3.58
C LEU A 73 -14.17 -7.42 4.32
N LYS A 74 -15.28 -8.15 4.23
CA LYS A 74 -16.51 -7.84 4.96
C LYS A 74 -16.26 -7.74 6.47
N ALA A 75 -15.55 -8.70 7.07
CA ALA A 75 -15.21 -8.67 8.49
C ALA A 75 -14.36 -7.44 8.86
N ILE A 76 -13.36 -7.09 8.03
CA ILE A 76 -12.51 -5.91 8.24
C ILE A 76 -13.35 -4.62 8.18
N PHE A 77 -14.21 -4.48 7.17
CA PHE A 77 -15.02 -3.26 7.01
C PHE A 77 -16.11 -3.14 8.08
N GLN A 78 -16.64 -4.25 8.58
CA GLN A 78 -17.50 -4.26 9.78
C GLN A 78 -16.75 -3.70 10.98
N GLN A 79 -15.54 -4.21 11.26
CA GLN A 79 -14.72 -3.70 12.37
C GLN A 79 -14.39 -2.21 12.23
N ILE A 80 -14.06 -1.74 11.02
CA ILE A 80 -13.77 -0.32 10.77
C ILE A 80 -15.01 0.54 11.04
N ARG A 81 -16.19 0.10 10.58
CA ARG A 81 -17.45 0.81 10.83
C ARG A 81 -17.74 0.84 12.33
N ASP A 82 -17.68 -0.30 13.00
CA ASP A 82 -18.01 -0.41 14.42
C ASP A 82 -17.05 0.45 15.28
N GLN A 83 -15.75 0.49 14.94
CA GLN A 83 -14.79 1.39 15.58
C GLN A 83 -15.11 2.87 15.34
N ARG A 84 -15.58 3.25 14.15
CA ARG A 84 -16.01 4.62 13.87
C ARG A 84 -17.25 5.00 14.68
N THR A 85 -18.23 4.10 14.74
CA THR A 85 -19.42 4.27 15.57
C THR A 85 -19.06 4.43 17.04
N GLN A 86 -18.13 3.62 17.57
CA GLN A 86 -17.63 3.74 18.93
C GLN A 86 -16.92 5.08 19.19
N ASN A 87 -16.29 5.66 18.17
CA ASN A 87 -15.65 6.98 18.22
C ASN A 87 -16.63 8.15 17.96
N GLY A 88 -17.93 7.88 17.90
CA GLY A 88 -18.99 8.89 17.76
C GLY A 88 -19.35 9.25 16.31
N ASP A 89 -18.77 8.60 15.32
CA ASP A 89 -19.13 8.79 13.91
C ASP A 89 -20.23 7.80 13.51
N THR A 90 -21.48 8.26 13.57
CA THR A 90 -22.67 7.47 13.22
C THR A 90 -23.09 7.63 11.76
N SER A 91 -22.31 8.33 10.93
CA SER A 91 -22.66 8.61 9.52
C SER A 91 -22.86 7.35 8.67
N TYR A 92 -22.36 6.21 9.16
CA TYR A 92 -22.44 4.90 8.50
C TYR A 92 -23.40 3.91 9.16
N ASN A 93 -24.13 4.31 10.21
CA ASN A 93 -25.02 3.41 10.95
C ASN A 93 -26.27 2.99 10.16
N ASP A 94 -26.67 3.79 9.18
CA ASP A 94 -27.95 3.65 8.47
C ASP A 94 -27.79 3.24 6.99
N SER A 95 -26.64 2.67 6.62
CA SER A 95 -26.39 2.21 5.25
C SER A 95 -27.20 0.94 4.96
N THR A 96 -28.50 1.09 4.72
CA THR A 96 -29.38 0.03 4.22
C THR A 96 -29.31 -0.14 2.70
N ASP A 97 -28.63 0.78 2.01
CA ASP A 97 -28.63 0.89 0.54
C ASP A 97 -27.55 0.08 -0.19
N THR A 98 -26.72 -0.70 0.51
CA THR A 98 -25.76 -1.62 -0.13
C THR A 98 -25.92 -3.02 0.42
N MET A 99 -25.70 -4.04 -0.42
CA MET A 99 -26.07 -5.45 -0.24
C MET A 99 -25.63 -6.09 1.11
N ASP A 100 -24.75 -5.43 1.86
CA ASP A 100 -24.23 -5.83 3.18
C ASP A 100 -24.12 -4.68 4.21
N GLY A 101 -24.60 -3.48 3.88
CA GLY A 101 -24.52 -2.26 4.69
C GLY A 101 -23.12 -1.70 4.93
N LEU A 102 -22.16 -2.04 4.06
CA LEU A 102 -20.77 -1.57 4.15
C LEU A 102 -20.34 -0.68 2.98
N GLY A 103 -21.19 -0.47 1.98
CA GLY A 103 -20.78 0.22 0.75
C GLY A 103 -20.29 1.65 0.98
N GLN A 104 -20.90 2.39 1.91
CA GLN A 104 -20.47 3.75 2.20
C GLN A 104 -19.08 3.79 2.88
N VAL A 105 -18.83 2.90 3.86
CA VAL A 105 -17.50 2.81 4.51
C VAL A 105 -16.43 2.32 3.55
N ARG A 106 -16.77 1.38 2.64
CA ARG A 106 -15.87 0.88 1.59
C ARG A 106 -15.52 1.97 0.57
N SER A 107 -16.53 2.71 0.09
CA SER A 107 -16.36 3.82 -0.86
C SER A 107 -15.50 4.94 -0.28
N ASP A 108 -15.78 5.37 0.95
CA ASP A 108 -14.99 6.42 1.61
C ASP A 108 -13.55 5.97 1.89
N TRP A 109 -13.36 4.71 2.27
CA TRP A 109 -12.03 4.15 2.43
C TRP A 109 -11.28 4.10 1.09
N TRP A 110 -11.93 3.65 0.02
CA TRP A 110 -11.35 3.61 -1.32
C TRP A 110 -10.97 5.01 -1.80
N GLY A 111 -11.87 6.00 -1.66
CA GLY A 111 -11.60 7.40 -2.02
C GLY A 111 -10.37 7.98 -1.34
N LYS A 112 -10.14 7.65 -0.06
CA LYS A 112 -8.98 8.09 0.73
C LYS A 112 -7.67 7.39 0.37
N ASN A 113 -7.72 6.16 -0.14
CA ASN A 113 -6.54 5.30 -0.33
C ASN A 113 -6.19 5.02 -1.79
N LYS A 114 -7.11 5.21 -2.75
CA LYS A 114 -6.92 4.88 -4.16
C LYS A 114 -5.67 5.49 -4.79
N ASN A 115 -5.32 6.73 -4.43
CA ASN A 115 -4.14 7.40 -4.96
C ASN A 115 -2.84 6.74 -4.44
N LYS A 116 -2.81 6.35 -3.17
CA LYS A 116 -1.66 5.64 -2.58
C LYS A 116 -1.52 4.24 -3.16
N ILE A 117 -2.63 3.55 -3.40
CA ILE A 117 -2.66 2.25 -4.05
C ILE A 117 -2.17 2.39 -5.49
N TRP A 118 -2.66 3.39 -6.23
CA TRP A 118 -2.20 3.73 -7.58
C TRP A 118 -0.71 4.03 -7.62
N GLU A 119 -0.19 4.86 -6.71
CA GLU A 119 1.24 5.13 -6.54
C GLU A 119 2.05 3.87 -6.23
N ALA A 120 1.50 2.92 -5.46
CA ALA A 120 2.17 1.65 -5.19
C ALA A 120 2.25 0.75 -6.44
N PHE A 121 1.23 0.79 -7.31
CA PHE A 121 1.27 0.16 -8.63
C PHE A 121 2.17 0.91 -9.62
N HIS A 122 2.25 2.23 -9.49
CA HIS A 122 3.14 3.11 -10.26
C HIS A 122 4.50 3.14 -9.60
N CYS A 123 5.22 2.09 -9.88
CA CYS A 123 6.55 1.86 -9.41
C CYS A 123 7.51 2.97 -9.91
N GLY A 124 7.64 4.09 -9.15
CA GLY A 124 8.61 5.16 -9.40
C GLY A 124 8.11 6.62 -9.43
N THR A 125 7.46 7.13 -8.39
CA THR A 125 7.34 8.61 -8.16
C THR A 125 7.82 9.05 -6.78
N ARG A 126 8.92 8.48 -6.31
CA ARG A 126 9.71 9.11 -5.23
C ARG A 126 11.18 9.10 -5.58
N ASP A 127 11.55 9.96 -6.53
CA ASP A 127 12.85 10.60 -6.55
C ASP A 127 12.64 12.10 -6.79
N LYS A 128 12.41 12.83 -5.70
CA LYS A 128 13.04 14.14 -5.53
C LYS A 128 13.85 14.10 -4.25
N PRO A 129 15.16 13.84 -4.32
CA PRO A 129 16.05 14.29 -3.27
C PRO A 129 16.06 15.81 -3.35
N THR A 130 15.55 16.48 -2.32
CA THR A 130 15.94 17.87 -1.99
C THR A 130 17.38 17.91 -1.54
#